data_AF-A0A7J8WT75-F1
#
_entry.id   AF-A0A7J8WT75-F1
#
_cell.length_a   1.000
_cell.length_b   1.000
_cell.length_c   1.000
_cell.angle_alpha   90.00
_cell.angle_beta   90.00
_cell.angle_gamma   90.00
#
_symmetry.space_group_name_H-M   'P 1'
#
loop_
_entity.id
_entity.type
_entity.pdbx_description
1 polymer ?
#
loop_
_entity_poly.entity_id
_entity_poly.type
_entity_poly.pdbx_seq_one_letter_code
_entity_poly.pdbx_strand_id
1 'polypeptide(L)'
;MTDRLTRVAIVSFDRCKPKKCRQECKKSCPVVKTDSLSHFVSPPAGKLCIEVTPASKIAFISEELCIGCGICVKKCPFEAIQIINLPRDLDKDTTHRYKNITFKLHRLPVPRPGQVLGLVGTNGIGKSTALKVLAGKLKPNLGRFNNPPDWQEILTYFRGSELQNYFTRILEDNLKKMMRVPDNLVAYYVKAFSNDLASLFQDFSDS
;
A
#
# COMPACT_ATOMS: atom_id res chain seq x y z
N MET A 1 10.47 -2.47 -16.56
CA MET A 1 10.77 -1.27 -15.76
C MET A 1 10.76 -1.66 -14.30
N THR A 2 11.88 -1.50 -13.61
CA THR A 2 12.06 -1.97 -12.23
C THR A 2 11.17 -1.15 -11.31
N ASP A 3 10.28 -1.83 -10.61
CA ASP A 3 9.40 -1.31 -9.56
C ASP A 3 10.25 -0.64 -8.46
N ARG A 4 10.52 0.65 -8.63
CA ARG A 4 11.40 1.43 -7.75
C ARG A 4 10.56 1.94 -6.60
N LEU A 5 10.42 1.10 -5.58
CA LEU A 5 9.89 1.52 -4.28
C LEU A 5 10.61 2.80 -3.87
N THR A 6 9.82 3.83 -3.60
CA THR A 6 10.39 5.15 -3.30
C THR A 6 10.76 5.18 -1.85
N ARG A 7 12.04 5.38 -1.60
CA ARG A 7 12.60 5.32 -0.26
C ARG A 7 12.85 6.74 0.20
N VAL A 8 12.28 7.11 1.33
CA VAL A 8 12.45 8.45 1.92
C VAL A 8 12.87 8.30 3.38
N ALA A 9 13.75 9.18 3.83
CA ALA A 9 14.15 9.26 5.23
C ALA A 9 13.15 10.11 6.02
N ILE A 10 12.68 9.60 7.15
CA ILE A 10 11.83 10.35 8.10
C ILE A 10 12.54 10.48 9.43
N VAL A 11 12.21 11.56 10.16
CA VAL A 11 12.86 11.91 11.43
C VAL A 11 11.86 11.74 12.58
N SER A 12 12.24 10.99 13.60
CA SER A 12 11.51 10.89 14.86
C SER A 12 11.71 12.16 15.70
N PHE A 13 10.61 12.82 16.05
CA PHE A 13 10.63 14.04 16.85
C PHE A 13 11.26 13.84 18.22
N ASP A 14 10.97 12.73 18.90
CA ASP A 14 11.41 12.48 20.28
C ASP A 14 12.93 12.21 20.42
N ARG A 15 13.52 11.64 19.37
CA ARG A 15 14.93 11.23 19.36
C ARG A 15 15.85 12.29 18.75
N CYS A 16 15.34 13.13 17.86
CA CYS A 16 16.15 14.11 17.15
C CYS A 16 16.61 15.22 18.11
N LYS A 17 17.93 15.33 18.32
CA LYS A 17 18.53 16.39 19.16
C LYS A 17 19.57 17.20 18.37
N PRO A 18 19.16 18.15 17.50
CA PRO A 18 20.05 18.93 16.64
C PRO A 18 21.18 19.66 17.39
N LYS A 19 20.90 20.12 18.62
CA LYS A 19 21.88 20.77 19.51
C LYS A 19 23.04 19.86 19.92
N LYS A 20 22.81 18.54 20.01
CA LYS A 20 23.77 17.56 20.55
C LYS A 20 24.34 16.61 19.49
N CYS A 21 23.82 16.60 18.27
CA CYS A 21 24.21 15.65 17.22
C CYS A 21 25.21 16.19 16.18
N ARG A 22 25.68 17.44 16.32
CA ARG A 22 26.58 18.12 15.35
C ARG A 22 26.08 18.14 13.90
N GLN A 23 24.78 17.93 13.69
CA GLN A 23 24.11 17.87 12.39
C GLN A 23 24.75 16.87 11.40
N GLU A 24 25.20 15.72 11.88
CA GLU A 24 25.86 14.68 11.06
C GLU A 24 24.99 14.19 9.89
N CYS A 25 23.67 14.21 10.03
CA CYS A 25 22.74 13.86 8.95
C CYS A 25 22.89 14.80 7.74
N LYS A 26 23.00 16.11 7.95
CA LYS A 26 23.21 17.11 6.90
C LYS A 26 24.61 16.97 6.30
N LYS A 27 25.63 16.85 7.14
CA LYS A 27 27.03 16.74 6.71
C LYS A 27 27.32 15.48 5.91
N SER A 28 26.66 14.36 6.23
CA SER A 28 26.89 13.07 5.58
C SER A 28 25.95 12.82 4.39
N CYS A 29 24.96 13.67 4.15
CA CYS A 29 24.01 13.48 3.06
C CYS A 29 24.67 13.73 1.70
N PRO A 30 24.69 12.75 0.77
CA PRO A 30 25.31 12.92 -0.53
C PRO A 30 24.62 14.00 -1.36
N VAL A 31 23.28 14.07 -1.31
CA VAL A 31 22.49 15.05 -2.07
C VAL A 31 22.82 16.47 -1.62
N VAL A 32 22.94 16.70 -0.31
CA VAL A 32 23.33 18.02 0.22
C VAL A 32 24.76 18.39 -0.19
N LYS A 33 25.68 17.41 -0.21
CA LYS A 33 27.06 17.65 -0.66
C LYS A 33 27.16 17.97 -2.14
N THR A 34 26.41 17.27 -2.98
CA THR A 34 26.39 17.53 -4.43
C THR A 34 25.79 18.89 -4.75
N ASP A 35 24.69 19.26 -4.08
CA ASP A 35 24.03 20.56 -4.28
C ASP A 35 24.92 21.74 -3.86
N SER A 36 25.82 21.54 -2.88
CA SER A 36 26.78 22.58 -2.46
C SER A 36 27.94 22.82 -3.43
N LEU A 37 28.12 21.97 -4.44
CA LEU A 37 29.17 22.10 -5.46
C LEU A 37 28.65 22.71 -6.78
N SER A 38 27.33 22.75 -6.97
CA SER A 38 26.69 23.32 -8.16
C SER A 38 26.19 24.74 -7.88
N HIS A 39 27.09 25.72 -7.90
CA HIS A 39 26.71 27.15 -7.88
C HIS A 39 25.83 27.60 -9.07
N PHE A 40 25.61 26.73 -10.07
CA PHE A 40 24.92 27.06 -11.32
C PHE A 40 23.51 26.47 -11.47
N VAL A 41 23.08 25.56 -10.57
CA VAL A 41 21.71 25.03 -10.59
C VAL A 41 21.11 25.25 -9.22
N SER A 42 20.64 26.48 -9.01
CA SER A 42 19.74 26.78 -7.90
C SER A 42 18.56 25.80 -7.96
N PRO A 43 18.29 24.98 -6.93
CA PRO A 43 17.04 24.24 -6.88
C PRO A 43 15.89 25.25 -7.01
N PRO A 44 14.79 24.93 -7.70
CA PRO A 44 13.64 25.81 -7.77
C PRO A 44 13.19 26.08 -6.32
N ALA A 45 13.47 27.28 -5.83
CA ALA A 45 13.25 27.75 -4.45
C ALA A 45 14.20 27.25 -3.33
N GLY A 46 15.51 27.09 -3.54
CA GLY A 46 16.50 27.11 -2.44
C GLY A 46 16.37 26.00 -1.38
N LYS A 47 15.64 24.91 -1.66
CA LYS A 47 15.41 23.81 -0.71
C LYS A 47 16.59 22.84 -0.72
N LEU A 48 17.12 22.52 0.46
CA LEU A 48 18.12 21.47 0.66
C LEU A 48 17.43 20.13 0.93
N CYS A 49 18.08 19.01 0.57
CA CYS A 49 17.57 17.68 0.91
C CYS A 49 17.43 17.47 2.43
N ILE A 50 18.37 17.99 3.23
CA ILE A 50 18.29 18.01 4.70
C ILE A 50 18.58 19.41 5.21
N GLU A 51 17.62 19.97 5.93
CA GLU A 51 17.73 21.28 6.56
C GLU A 51 17.71 21.12 8.09
N VAL A 52 18.79 21.55 8.74
CA VAL A 52 18.93 21.50 10.19
C VAL A 52 19.96 22.52 10.64
N THR A 53 19.65 23.22 11.72
CA THR A 53 20.56 24.13 12.43
C THR A 53 20.64 23.74 13.90
N PRO A 54 21.64 24.22 14.67
CA PRO A 54 21.68 24.03 16.11
C PRO A 54 20.48 24.63 16.85
N ALA A 55 19.84 25.65 16.28
CA ALA A 55 18.63 26.27 16.83
C ALA A 55 17.35 25.48 16.52
N SER A 56 17.37 24.63 15.48
CA SER A 56 16.21 23.84 15.06
C SER A 56 15.79 22.83 16.13
N LYS A 57 14.48 22.66 16.31
CA LYS A 57 13.92 21.61 17.19
C LYS A 57 14.10 20.22 16.59
N ILE A 58 13.91 20.08 15.27
CA ILE A 58 14.02 18.83 14.51
C ILE A 58 14.75 19.10 13.19
N ALA A 59 15.40 18.06 12.63
CA ALA A 59 15.90 18.10 11.27
C ALA A 59 14.75 17.90 10.27
N PHE A 60 14.68 18.74 9.24
CA PHE A 60 13.74 18.62 8.14
C PHE A 60 14.39 17.85 6.98
N ILE A 61 13.65 16.93 6.36
CA ILE A 61 14.10 16.16 5.20
C ILE A 61 13.06 16.34 4.09
N SER A 62 13.51 16.75 2.91
CA SER A 62 12.65 16.91 1.73
C SER A 62 12.33 15.56 1.09
N GLU A 63 11.04 15.25 0.91
CA GLU A 63 10.58 14.02 0.25
C GLU A 63 10.93 13.97 -1.24
N GLU A 64 10.97 15.13 -1.89
CA GLU A 64 11.24 15.27 -3.32
C GLU A 64 12.72 15.05 -3.64
N LEU A 65 13.61 15.54 -2.77
CA LEU A 65 15.06 15.49 -2.97
C LEU A 65 15.71 14.25 -2.34
N CYS A 66 15.03 13.59 -1.39
CA CYS A 66 15.59 12.41 -0.73
C CYS A 66 15.58 11.19 -1.66
N ILE A 67 16.77 10.67 -1.95
CA ILE A 67 16.94 9.45 -2.75
C ILE A 67 16.89 8.15 -1.92
N GLY A 68 16.71 8.24 -0.59
CA GLY A 68 16.62 7.08 0.28
C GLY A 68 17.90 6.26 0.46
N CYS A 69 19.08 6.87 0.30
CA CYS A 69 20.38 6.18 0.41
C CYS A 69 20.68 5.57 1.80
N GLY A 70 20.05 6.08 2.86
CA GLY A 70 20.21 5.55 4.23
C GLY A 70 21.49 5.97 4.96
N ILE A 71 22.33 6.84 4.38
CA ILE A 71 23.57 7.29 5.03
C ILE A 71 23.28 8.11 6.29
N CYS A 72 22.27 8.99 6.23
CA CYS A 72 21.83 9.79 7.37
C CYS A 72 21.35 8.95 8.56
N VAL A 73 20.77 7.77 8.31
CA VAL A 73 20.37 6.80 9.34
C VAL A 73 21.60 6.27 10.07
N LYS A 74 22.58 5.76 9.30
CA LYS A 74 23.82 5.18 9.86
C LYS A 74 24.69 6.19 10.62
N LYS A 75 24.59 7.47 10.28
CA LYS A 75 25.41 8.55 10.87
C LYS A 75 24.69 9.31 11.97
N CYS A 76 23.41 9.04 12.23
CA CYS A 76 22.69 9.70 13.31
C CYS A 76 23.09 9.11 14.67
N PRO A 77 23.69 9.88 15.59
CA PRO A 77 24.11 9.35 16.90
C PRO A 77 22.95 9.02 17.84
N PHE A 78 21.74 9.49 17.52
CA PHE A 78 20.52 9.25 18.30
C PHE A 78 19.54 8.30 17.60
N GLU A 79 19.95 7.70 16.47
CA GLU A 79 19.11 6.82 15.65
C GLU A 79 17.72 7.41 15.34
N ALA A 80 17.66 8.74 15.23
CA ALA A 80 16.42 9.48 15.09
C ALA A 80 15.86 9.46 13.66
N ILE A 81 16.55 8.82 12.71
CA ILE A 81 16.18 8.82 11.29
C ILE A 81 15.94 7.38 10.86
N GLN A 82 14.88 7.14 10.09
CA GLN A 82 14.57 5.83 9.53
C GLN A 82 14.18 5.95 8.06
N ILE A 83 14.47 4.92 7.26
CA ILE A 83 14.03 4.86 5.87
C ILE A 83 12.68 4.17 5.82
N ILE A 84 11.70 4.83 5.22
CA ILE A 84 10.41 4.24 4.88
C ILE A 84 10.27 4.08 3.37
N ASN A 85 9.41 3.15 2.98
CA ASN A 85 9.01 2.97 1.60
C ASN A 85 7.68 3.69 1.40
N LEU A 86 7.67 4.71 0.54
CA LEU A 86 6.45 5.34 0.08
C LEU A 86 5.76 4.43 -0.94
N PRO A 87 4.43 4.27 -0.85
CA PRO A 87 3.67 3.56 -1.86
C PRO A 87 3.72 4.36 -3.16
N ARG A 88 4.17 3.71 -4.24
CA ARG A 88 3.97 4.18 -5.61
C ARG A 88 3.12 3.16 -6.34
N ASP A 89 2.51 3.57 -7.45
CA ASP A 89 1.76 2.68 -8.33
C ASP A 89 2.57 1.43 -8.62
N LEU A 90 2.10 0.30 -8.10
CA LEU A 90 2.72 -0.99 -8.29
C LEU A 90 2.32 -1.45 -9.69
N ASP A 91 3.23 -1.51 -10.65
CA ASP A 91 2.91 -2.22 -11.90
C ASP A 91 2.76 -3.73 -11.66
N LYS A 92 3.26 -4.21 -10.52
CA LYS A 92 3.16 -5.60 -10.06
C LYS A 92 1.82 -5.89 -9.38
N ASP A 93 1.45 -7.16 -9.36
CA ASP A 93 0.26 -7.69 -8.66
C ASP A 93 -1.09 -7.07 -9.08
N THR A 94 -1.19 -6.56 -10.32
CA THR A 94 -2.46 -6.05 -10.85
C THR A 94 -3.45 -7.20 -10.97
N THR A 95 -4.53 -7.16 -10.18
CA THR A 95 -5.60 -8.14 -10.20
C THR A 95 -6.64 -7.81 -11.27
N HIS A 96 -7.05 -6.54 -11.35
CA HIS A 96 -8.07 -6.10 -12.28
C HIS A 96 -7.85 -4.66 -12.75
N ARG A 97 -8.21 -4.38 -13.99
CA ARG A 97 -8.19 -3.03 -14.58
C ARG A 97 -9.42 -2.81 -15.44
N TYR A 98 -10.14 -1.71 -15.21
CA TYR A 98 -11.37 -1.41 -15.96
C TYR A 98 -11.14 -0.92 -17.39
N LYS A 99 -10.08 -0.13 -17.63
CA LYS A 99 -9.74 0.41 -18.96
C LYS A 99 -8.27 0.86 -18.99
N ASN A 100 -7.73 1.09 -20.18
CA ASN A 100 -6.40 1.68 -20.34
C ASN A 100 -6.33 3.05 -19.65
N ILE A 101 -5.27 3.30 -18.88
CA ILE A 101 -5.00 4.50 -18.04
C ILE A 101 -5.96 4.68 -16.83
N THR A 102 -6.97 3.83 -16.66
CA THR A 102 -7.90 3.90 -15.51
C THR A 102 -7.40 3.11 -14.30
N PHE A 103 -8.12 3.27 -13.18
CA PHE A 103 -7.99 2.54 -11.91
C PHE A 103 -7.56 1.07 -12.11
N LYS A 104 -6.51 0.71 -11.37
CA LYS A 104 -5.98 -0.65 -11.24
C LYS A 104 -6.22 -1.12 -9.82
N LEU A 105 -6.78 -2.31 -9.67
CA LEU A 105 -6.85 -3.00 -8.38
C LEU A 105 -5.60 -3.86 -8.23
N HIS A 106 -4.84 -3.64 -7.15
CA HIS A 106 -3.67 -4.43 -6.80
C HIS A 106 -3.96 -5.35 -5.64
N ARG A 107 -3.60 -6.63 -5.80
CA ARG A 107 -3.80 -7.71 -4.83
C ARG A 107 -5.27 -7.89 -4.42
N LEU A 108 -5.54 -9.02 -3.75
CA LEU A 108 -6.82 -9.27 -3.12
C LEU A 108 -6.60 -9.80 -1.70
N PRO A 109 -7.44 -9.39 -0.74
CA PRO A 109 -7.47 -10.03 0.55
C PRO A 109 -8.09 -11.42 0.43
N VAL A 110 -7.58 -12.37 1.19
CA VAL A 110 -8.09 -13.74 1.22
C VAL A 110 -9.17 -13.85 2.31
N PRO A 111 -10.41 -14.21 1.98
CA PRO A 111 -11.41 -14.49 2.99
C PRO A 111 -11.15 -15.86 3.63
N ARG A 112 -11.09 -15.90 4.96
CA ARG A 112 -10.94 -17.13 5.74
C ARG A 112 -12.32 -17.63 6.21
N PRO A 113 -12.65 -18.93 6.03
CA PRO A 113 -13.89 -19.49 6.54
C PRO A 113 -14.03 -19.29 8.06
N GLY A 114 -15.25 -19.01 8.52
CA GLY A 114 -15.54 -18.78 9.94
C GLY A 114 -15.07 -17.42 10.49
N GLN A 115 -14.39 -16.60 9.67
CA GLN A 115 -13.93 -15.26 10.05
C GLN A 115 -14.65 -14.19 9.25
N VAL A 116 -14.80 -13.01 9.87
CA VAL A 116 -15.34 -11.82 9.21
C VAL A 116 -14.19 -11.04 8.60
N LEU A 117 -14.15 -10.92 7.27
CA LEU A 117 -13.18 -10.06 6.58
C LEU A 117 -13.74 -8.64 6.49
N GLY A 118 -13.10 -7.70 7.19
CA GLY A 118 -13.38 -6.26 7.09
C GLY A 118 -12.46 -5.56 6.11
N LEU A 119 -13.01 -4.83 5.14
CA LEU A 119 -12.25 -4.00 4.20
C LEU A 119 -12.43 -2.52 4.52
N VAL A 120 -11.36 -1.88 5.01
CA VAL A 120 -11.33 -0.45 5.38
C VAL A 120 -10.35 0.29 4.48
N GLY A 121 -10.71 1.51 4.07
CA GLY A 121 -9.87 2.38 3.26
C GLY A 121 -10.65 3.58 2.73
N THR A 122 -9.98 4.52 2.07
CA THR A 122 -10.62 5.70 1.48
C THR A 122 -11.54 5.35 0.31
N ASN A 123 -12.48 6.23 -0.02
CA ASN A 123 -13.33 6.07 -1.20
C ASN A 123 -12.48 6.08 -2.48
N GLY A 124 -12.84 5.23 -3.46
CA GLY A 124 -12.08 5.13 -4.71
C GLY A 124 -10.85 4.20 -4.67
N ILE A 125 -10.47 3.63 -3.52
CA ILE A 125 -9.31 2.72 -3.42
C ILE A 125 -9.56 1.30 -3.98
N GLY A 126 -10.80 0.99 -4.41
CA GLY A 126 -11.14 -0.30 -5.03
C GLY A 126 -11.81 -1.35 -4.14
N LYS A 127 -12.28 -1.00 -2.94
CA LYS A 127 -12.97 -1.96 -2.04
C LYS A 127 -14.16 -2.65 -2.70
N SER A 128 -15.05 -1.87 -3.32
CA SER A 128 -16.22 -2.41 -4.03
C SER A 128 -15.82 -3.29 -5.22
N THR A 129 -14.70 -2.98 -5.89
CA THR A 129 -14.15 -3.81 -6.97
C THR A 129 -13.59 -5.13 -6.42
N ALA A 130 -12.81 -5.08 -5.33
CA ALA A 130 -12.28 -6.28 -4.67
C ALA A 130 -13.41 -7.23 -4.24
N LEU A 131 -14.51 -6.69 -3.70
CA LEU A 131 -15.67 -7.48 -3.32
C LEU A 131 -16.39 -8.09 -4.50
N LYS A 132 -16.56 -7.36 -5.61
CA LYS A 132 -17.14 -7.93 -6.83
C LYS A 132 -16.30 -9.09 -7.36
N VAL A 133 -14.97 -9.00 -7.25
CA VAL A 133 -14.06 -10.09 -7.63
C VAL A 133 -14.19 -11.29 -6.69
N LEU A 134 -14.13 -11.07 -5.37
CA LEU A 134 -14.32 -12.14 -4.39
C LEU A 134 -15.72 -12.76 -4.47
N ALA A 135 -16.73 -11.96 -4.81
CA ALA A 135 -18.09 -12.42 -5.04
C ALA A 135 -18.22 -13.28 -6.30
N GLY A 136 -17.22 -13.32 -7.19
CA GLY A 136 -17.30 -14.00 -8.49
C GLY A 136 -18.16 -13.25 -9.51
N LYS A 137 -18.70 -12.06 -9.15
CA LYS A 137 -19.46 -11.19 -10.05
C LYS A 137 -18.58 -10.45 -11.06
N LEU A 138 -17.27 -10.37 -10.78
CA LEU A 138 -16.27 -9.74 -11.66
C LEU A 138 -15.06 -10.66 -11.80
N LYS A 139 -14.77 -11.11 -13.03
CA LYS A 139 -13.58 -11.91 -13.31
C LYS A 139 -12.33 -11.00 -13.30
N PRO A 140 -11.25 -11.37 -12.58
CA PRO A 140 -10.00 -10.61 -12.62
C PRO A 140 -9.38 -10.73 -14.02
N ASN A 141 -8.84 -9.63 -14.55
CA ASN A 141 -8.24 -9.62 -15.89
C ASN A 141 -6.72 -9.45 -15.87
N LEU A 142 -6.10 -9.47 -14.68
CA LEU A 142 -4.65 -9.36 -14.47
C LEU A 142 -4.03 -8.12 -15.15
N GLY A 143 -4.81 -7.05 -15.31
CA GLY A 143 -4.41 -5.82 -16.00
C GLY A 143 -4.52 -5.86 -17.53
N ARG A 144 -4.88 -7.01 -18.11
CA ARG A 144 -5.07 -7.20 -19.55
C ARG A 144 -6.51 -6.88 -19.94
N PHE A 145 -6.76 -5.62 -20.27
CA PHE A 145 -8.10 -5.15 -20.67
C PHE A 145 -8.49 -5.62 -22.08
N ASN A 146 -7.59 -5.49 -23.06
CA ASN A 146 -7.89 -5.79 -24.47
C ASN A 146 -8.02 -7.29 -24.75
N ASN A 147 -7.33 -8.13 -23.98
CA ASN A 147 -7.36 -9.58 -24.11
C ASN A 147 -7.41 -10.21 -22.70
N PRO A 148 -8.59 -10.28 -22.08
CA PRO A 148 -8.72 -10.77 -20.71
C PRO A 148 -8.41 -12.28 -20.64
N PRO A 149 -7.61 -12.73 -19.67
CA PRO A 149 -7.22 -14.13 -19.53
C PRO A 149 -8.40 -15.04 -19.15
N ASP A 150 -8.27 -16.33 -19.42
CA ASP A 150 -9.21 -17.36 -18.95
C ASP A 150 -8.99 -17.76 -17.50
N TRP A 151 -9.98 -18.44 -16.91
CA TRP A 151 -9.90 -18.90 -15.52
C TRP A 151 -8.70 -19.81 -15.28
N GLN A 152 -8.29 -20.63 -16.25
CA GLN A 152 -7.08 -21.45 -16.16
C GLN A 152 -5.81 -20.60 -16.00
N GLU A 153 -5.68 -19.51 -16.76
CA GLU A 153 -4.54 -18.61 -16.65
C GLU A 153 -4.59 -17.81 -15.34
N ILE A 154 -5.77 -17.38 -14.90
CA ILE A 154 -5.96 -16.71 -13.60
C ILE A 154 -5.55 -17.63 -12.44
N LEU A 155 -5.99 -18.89 -12.45
CA LEU A 155 -5.61 -19.87 -11.42
C LEU A 155 -4.11 -20.17 -11.45
N THR A 156 -3.52 -20.19 -12.64
CA THR A 156 -2.06 -20.34 -12.82
C THR A 156 -1.31 -19.14 -12.26
N TYR A 157 -1.82 -17.92 -12.45
CA TYR A 157 -1.25 -16.70 -11.90
C TYR A 157 -1.23 -16.71 -10.36
N PHE A 158 -2.32 -17.19 -9.74
CA PHE A 158 -2.44 -17.31 -8.29
C PHE A 158 -1.87 -18.63 -7.73
N ARG A 159 -1.17 -19.44 -8.54
CA ARG A 159 -0.73 -20.77 -8.15
C ARG A 159 0.13 -20.74 -6.87
N GLY A 160 -0.20 -21.59 -5.91
CA GLY A 160 0.50 -21.67 -4.62
C GLY A 160 0.08 -20.62 -3.59
N SER A 161 -0.92 -19.77 -3.91
CA SER A 161 -1.54 -18.85 -2.96
C SER A 161 -2.88 -19.37 -2.44
N GLU A 162 -3.35 -18.86 -1.29
CA GLU A 162 -4.68 -19.19 -0.76
C GLU A 162 -5.82 -18.76 -1.72
N LEU A 163 -5.58 -17.74 -2.57
CA LEU A 163 -6.55 -17.29 -3.57
C LEU A 163 -6.82 -18.32 -4.66
N GLN A 164 -5.85 -19.18 -5.01
CA GLN A 164 -6.08 -20.25 -5.98
C GLN A 164 -7.19 -21.17 -5.49
N ASN A 165 -7.06 -21.68 -4.26
CA ASN A 165 -8.05 -22.55 -3.64
C ASN A 165 -9.40 -21.85 -3.51
N TYR A 166 -9.39 -20.55 -3.19
CA TYR A 166 -10.62 -19.76 -3.11
C TYR A 166 -11.32 -19.65 -4.47
N PHE A 167 -10.62 -19.30 -5.55
CA PHE A 167 -11.21 -19.21 -6.88
C PHE A 167 -11.67 -20.56 -7.42
N THR A 168 -10.95 -21.65 -7.15
CA THR A 168 -11.40 -23.01 -7.48
C THR A 168 -12.75 -23.31 -6.81
N ARG A 169 -12.89 -23.03 -5.51
CA ARG A 169 -14.16 -23.22 -4.79
C ARG A 169 -15.29 -22.34 -5.30
N ILE A 170 -14.99 -21.18 -5.86
CA ILE A 170 -15.98 -20.31 -6.52
C ILE A 170 -16.48 -20.94 -7.82
N LEU A 171 -15.58 -21.52 -8.61
CA LEU A 171 -15.93 -22.17 -9.88
C LEU A 171 -16.72 -23.47 -9.69
N GLU A 172 -16.48 -24.16 -8.58
CA GLU A 172 -17.20 -25.38 -8.19
C GLU A 172 -18.57 -25.10 -7.53
N ASP A 173 -19.07 -23.86 -7.59
CA ASP A 173 -20.40 -23.39 -7.14
C ASP A 173 -20.78 -23.64 -5.65
N ASN A 174 -19.82 -24.05 -4.83
CA ASN A 174 -20.04 -24.44 -3.43
C ASN A 174 -20.04 -23.27 -2.41
N LEU A 175 -20.00 -22.01 -2.86
CA LEU A 175 -19.96 -20.84 -1.98
C LEU A 175 -21.16 -19.92 -2.23
N LYS A 176 -22.21 -20.04 -1.40
CA LYS A 176 -23.28 -19.02 -1.29
C LYS A 176 -22.71 -17.78 -0.58
N LYS A 177 -22.76 -16.62 -1.24
CA LYS A 177 -22.14 -15.37 -0.77
C LYS A 177 -23.19 -14.32 -0.43
N MET A 178 -23.15 -13.78 0.79
CA MET A 178 -23.97 -12.65 1.21
C MET A 178 -23.05 -11.42 1.33
N MET A 179 -23.39 -10.34 0.61
CA MET A 179 -22.72 -9.04 0.74
C MET A 179 -23.72 -8.05 1.33
N ARG A 180 -23.40 -7.44 2.48
CA ARG A 180 -24.20 -6.36 3.07
C ARG A 180 -23.34 -5.11 3.17
N VAL A 181 -23.90 -3.98 2.77
CA VAL A 181 -23.30 -2.65 2.89
C VAL A 181 -24.05 -1.94 4.02
N PRO A 182 -23.42 -1.62 5.16
CA PRO A 182 -24.03 -0.77 6.16
C PRO A 182 -23.95 0.71 5.75
N ASP A 183 -25.03 1.45 5.95
CA ASP A 183 -25.21 2.81 5.41
C ASP A 183 -24.26 3.86 6.01
N ASN A 184 -23.64 3.59 7.16
CA ASN A 184 -22.89 4.59 7.94
C ASN A 184 -21.44 4.23 8.28
N LEU A 185 -20.90 3.14 7.72
CA LEU A 185 -19.47 2.84 7.80
C LEU A 185 -19.02 2.28 6.46
N VAL A 186 -17.88 2.78 5.97
CA VAL A 186 -17.20 2.29 4.78
C VAL A 186 -16.51 0.94 5.08
N ALA A 187 -17.25 0.00 5.65
CA ALA A 187 -16.84 -1.33 6.04
C ALA A 187 -17.70 -2.33 5.28
N TYR A 188 -17.05 -3.13 4.43
CA TYR A 188 -17.71 -4.22 3.73
C TYR A 188 -17.36 -5.53 4.41
N TYR A 189 -18.40 -6.33 4.70
CA TYR A 189 -18.26 -7.63 5.32
C TYR A 189 -18.46 -8.75 4.30
N VAL A 190 -17.46 -9.61 4.16
CA VAL A 190 -17.59 -10.88 3.44
C VAL A 190 -17.54 -11.99 4.48
N LYS A 191 -18.65 -12.73 4.63
CA LYS A 191 -18.68 -13.96 5.43
C LYS A 191 -18.77 -15.14 4.47
N ALA A 192 -17.75 -16.00 4.50
CA ALA A 192 -17.73 -17.24 3.76
C ALA A 192 -18.40 -18.32 4.63
N PHE A 193 -19.57 -18.80 4.21
CA PHE A 193 -20.36 -19.75 4.99
C PHE A 193 -20.18 -21.19 4.51
N SER A 194 -20.07 -22.12 5.46
CA SER A 194 -20.32 -23.54 5.25
C SER A 194 -21.73 -23.86 5.77
N ASN A 195 -22.66 -24.10 4.85
CA ASN A 195 -23.92 -24.87 4.95
C ASN A 195 -24.89 -24.76 6.13
N ASP A 196 -24.84 -23.76 7.02
CA ASP A 196 -25.97 -23.53 7.95
C ASP A 196 -26.37 -22.05 8.04
N LEU A 197 -27.56 -21.72 7.51
CA LEU A 197 -28.07 -20.36 7.35
C LEU A 197 -29.09 -19.96 8.43
N ALA A 198 -29.58 -20.91 9.23
CA ALA A 198 -30.69 -20.67 10.15
C ALA A 198 -30.28 -19.96 11.46
N SER A 199 -29.07 -20.18 11.96
CA SER A 199 -28.63 -19.63 13.26
C SER A 199 -28.17 -18.16 13.22
N LEU A 200 -28.14 -17.53 12.04
CA LEU A 200 -27.56 -16.20 11.83
C LEU A 200 -28.58 -15.06 11.73
N PHE A 201 -29.88 -15.36 11.66
CA PHE A 201 -30.89 -14.31 11.69
C PHE A 201 -31.13 -13.76 13.11
N GLN A 202 -30.77 -14.52 14.16
CA GLN A 202 -30.99 -14.10 15.55
C GLN A 202 -29.91 -13.13 16.09
N ASP A 203 -28.65 -13.24 15.65
CA ASP A 203 -27.58 -12.36 16.17
C ASP A 203 -27.61 -10.93 15.59
N PHE A 204 -28.43 -10.65 14.58
CA PHE A 204 -28.44 -9.38 13.84
C PHE A 204 -29.76 -8.60 13.94
N SER A 205 -30.75 -9.08 14.70
CA SER A 205 -31.95 -8.30 15.05
C SER A 205 -31.73 -7.36 16.23
N ASP A 206 -30.66 -7.57 17.01
CA ASP A 206 -30.50 -6.96 18.34
C ASP A 206 -29.30 -6.00 18.45
N SER A 207 -28.86 -5.35 17.36
CA SER A 207 -27.78 -4.33 17.42
C SER A 207 -27.95 -3.19 16.41
#